data_AF-A0A8E4EPN9-F1
#
_entry.id   AF-A0A8E4EPN9-F1
#
_cell.length_a   1.000
_cell.length_b   1.000
_cell.length_c   1.000
_cell.angle_alpha   90.00
_cell.angle_beta   90.00
_cell.angle_gamma   90.00
#
_symmetry.space_group_name_H-M   'P 1'
#
loop_
_entity.id
_entity.type
_entity.pdbx_description
1 polymer ?
#
loop_
_entity_poly.entity_id
_entity_poly.type
_entity_poly.pdbx_seq_one_letter_code
_entity_poly.pdbx_strand_id
1 'polypeptide(L)'
;MLLCVMAAPLGAQQIYKCVTKGGVEYQSMPCANGEAAKTWNVEVAPRSAESVVNERRLDMIRQQNSASIAPQPARRPAPVYRNGGGGGQLHHISQYRDANACEAARAERERVFRAYGTNRPFDVGRRMDDMVWRACK
;
A
#
# COMPACT_ATOMS: atom_id res chain seq x y z
N MET A 1 -25.34 -48.20 -1.99
CA MET A 1 -24.83 -46.84 -2.32
C MET A 1 -23.31 -46.88 -2.25
N LEU A 2 -22.64 -47.07 -3.39
CA LEU A 2 -21.18 -47.13 -3.46
C LEU A 2 -20.67 -45.68 -3.59
N LEU A 3 -20.01 -45.15 -2.56
CA LEU A 3 -19.32 -43.85 -2.65
C LEU A 3 -17.98 -44.05 -3.37
N CYS A 4 -17.88 -43.61 -4.62
CA CYS A 4 -16.59 -43.41 -5.28
C CYS A 4 -15.90 -42.19 -4.64
N VAL A 5 -14.87 -42.43 -3.82
CA VAL A 5 -13.95 -41.41 -3.36
C VAL A 5 -13.04 -41.03 -4.54
N MET A 6 -13.31 -39.89 -5.17
CA MET A 6 -12.35 -39.32 -6.13
C MET A 6 -11.16 -38.76 -5.33
N ALA A 7 -10.07 -39.50 -5.31
CA ALA A 7 -8.77 -39.02 -4.85
C ALA A 7 -8.28 -37.97 -5.86
N ALA A 8 -8.45 -36.68 -5.55
CA ALA A 8 -7.81 -35.62 -6.31
C ALA A 8 -6.29 -35.71 -6.06
N PRO A 9 -5.44 -35.75 -7.10
CA PRO A 9 -4.00 -35.79 -6.93
C PRO A 9 -3.51 -34.46 -6.31
N LEU A 10 -3.23 -34.49 -5.01
CA LEU A 10 -2.49 -33.47 -4.29
C LEU A 10 -0.99 -33.72 -4.54
N GLY A 11 -0.39 -33.09 -5.56
CA GLY A 11 1.06 -33.23 -5.70
C GLY A 11 1.76 -32.60 -6.90
N ALA A 12 1.05 -32.19 -7.96
CA ALA A 12 1.68 -31.53 -9.09
C ALA A 12 0.73 -30.49 -9.68
N GLN A 13 1.05 -29.21 -9.54
CA GLN A 13 0.36 -28.18 -10.30
C GLN A 13 1.01 -28.17 -11.69
N GLN A 14 0.25 -28.50 -12.73
CA GLN A 14 0.74 -28.33 -14.10
C GLN A 14 0.43 -26.92 -14.58
N ILE A 15 1.42 -26.27 -15.20
CA ILE A 15 1.21 -25.01 -15.91
C ILE A 15 1.33 -25.30 -17.40
N TYR A 16 0.34 -24.85 -18.16
CA TYR A 16 0.27 -24.95 -19.60
C TYR A 16 0.50 -23.56 -20.20
N LYS A 17 1.43 -23.46 -21.15
CA LYS A 17 1.56 -22.28 -22.02
C LYS A 17 0.69 -22.50 -23.24
N CYS A 18 -0.41 -21.78 -23.29
CA CYS A 18 -1.37 -21.81 -24.39
C CYS A 18 -1.08 -20.65 -25.33
N VAL A 19 -0.97 -20.93 -26.62
CA VAL A 19 -0.82 -19.91 -27.66
C VAL A 19 -2.15 -19.79 -28.38
N THR A 20 -2.79 -18.64 -28.27
CA THR A 20 -4.07 -18.32 -28.90
C THR A 20 -3.86 -17.25 -29.97
N LYS A 21 -4.90 -16.94 -30.75
CA LYS A 21 -4.87 -15.80 -31.69
C LYS A 21 -4.63 -14.46 -30.97
N GLY A 22 -4.98 -14.37 -29.68
CA GLY A 22 -4.84 -13.17 -28.85
C GLY A 22 -3.48 -13.04 -28.15
N GLY A 23 -2.63 -14.08 -28.21
CA GLY A 23 -1.31 -14.05 -27.57
C GLY A 23 -1.00 -15.32 -26.78
N VAL A 24 -0.18 -15.17 -25.75
CA VAL A 24 0.26 -16.28 -24.89
C VAL A 24 -0.40 -16.17 -23.53
N GLU A 25 -1.04 -17.25 -23.11
CA GLU A 25 -1.68 -17.39 -21.80
C GLU A 25 -1.05 -18.55 -21.03
N TYR A 26 -0.90 -18.39 -19.72
CA TYR A 26 -0.40 -19.43 -18.82
C TYR A 26 -1.54 -19.83 -17.88
N GLN A 27 -1.88 -21.11 -17.86
CA GLN A 27 -3.03 -21.61 -17.12
C GLN A 27 -2.75 -22.95 -16.45
N SER A 28 -3.49 -23.25 -15.39
CA SER A 28 -3.39 -24.53 -14.66
C SER A 28 -4.23 -25.66 -15.27
N MET A 29 -5.12 -25.33 -16.20
CA MET A 29 -5.93 -26.28 -16.97
C MET A 29 -5.31 -26.51 -18.35
N PRO A 30 -5.52 -27.67 -18.98
CA PRO A 30 -5.10 -27.90 -20.36
C PRO A 30 -5.64 -26.82 -21.31
N CYS A 31 -4.89 -26.50 -22.37
CA CYS A 31 -5.32 -25.53 -23.37
C CYS A 31 -6.62 -25.99 -24.04
N ALA A 32 -7.55 -25.06 -24.31
CA ALA A 32 -8.86 -25.40 -24.88
C ALA A 32 -8.76 -26.11 -26.24
N ASN A 33 -7.72 -25.80 -27.03
CA ASN A 33 -7.43 -26.43 -28.32
C ASN A 33 -6.61 -27.73 -28.18
N GLY A 34 -6.41 -28.23 -26.96
CA GLY A 34 -5.67 -29.46 -26.65
C GLY A 34 -4.15 -29.33 -26.68
N GLU A 35 -3.59 -28.54 -27.60
CA GLU A 35 -2.15 -28.45 -27.78
C GLU A 35 -1.56 -27.27 -26.97
N ALA A 36 -0.75 -27.62 -25.96
CA ALA A 36 0.05 -26.65 -25.22
C ALA A 36 1.41 -26.49 -25.88
N ALA A 37 1.86 -25.25 -26.06
CA ALA A 37 3.20 -24.99 -26.59
C ALA A 37 4.30 -25.44 -25.64
N LYS A 38 4.00 -25.46 -24.33
CA LYS A 38 4.86 -26.04 -23.29
C LYS A 38 4.05 -26.37 -22.05
N THR A 39 4.45 -27.43 -21.36
CA THR A 39 3.89 -27.82 -20.06
C THR A 39 5.03 -27.89 -19.04
N TRP A 40 4.78 -27.39 -17.83
CA TRP A 40 5.67 -27.54 -16.69
C TRP A 40 4.94 -28.28 -15.58
N ASN A 41 5.65 -29.20 -14.93
CA ASN A 41 5.24 -29.75 -13.64
C ASN A 41 5.82 -28.83 -12.56
N VAL A 42 4.96 -28.26 -11.72
CA VAL A 42 5.35 -27.46 -10.58
C VAL A 42 5.23 -28.32 -9.33
N GLU A 43 6.39 -28.55 -8.71
CA GLU A 43 6.46 -29.07 -7.36
C GLU A 43 6.23 -27.91 -6.39
N VAL A 44 5.09 -27.94 -5.70
CA VAL A 44 4.79 -26.98 -4.65
C VAL A 44 5.38 -27.53 -3.36
N ALA A 45 6.47 -26.92 -2.91
CA ALA A 45 7.06 -27.29 -1.63
C ALA A 45 6.01 -27.18 -0.50
N PRO A 46 5.97 -28.15 0.43
CA PRO A 46 5.12 -28.04 1.60
C PRO A 46 5.40 -26.75 2.36
N ARG A 47 4.34 -26.11 2.88
CA ARG A 47 4.51 -24.91 3.72
C ARG A 47 5.34 -25.27 4.95
N SER A 48 6.38 -24.49 5.21
CA SER A 48 7.22 -24.70 6.40
C SER A 48 6.49 -24.20 7.65
N ALA A 49 6.87 -24.73 8.82
CA ALA A 49 6.32 -24.27 10.09
C ALA A 49 6.56 -22.76 10.29
N GLU A 50 7.73 -22.26 9.88
CA GLU A 50 8.09 -20.86 9.93
C GLU A 50 7.19 -20.00 9.03
N SER A 51 6.88 -20.47 7.81
CA SER A 51 5.98 -19.73 6.91
C SER A 51 4.58 -19.58 7.50
N VAL A 52 4.06 -20.62 8.17
CA VAL A 52 2.74 -20.58 8.80
C VAL A 52 2.73 -19.64 10.01
N VAL A 53 3.78 -19.64 10.82
CA VAL A 53 3.93 -18.71 11.95
C VAL A 53 4.01 -17.25 11.44
N ASN A 54 4.77 -17.01 10.37
CA ASN A 54 4.89 -15.68 9.78
C ASN A 54 3.58 -15.18 9.18
N GLU A 55 2.84 -16.03 8.45
CA GLU A 55 1.51 -15.70 7.93
C GLU A 55 0.56 -15.27 9.04
N ARG A 56 0.50 -16.05 10.15
CA ARG A 56 -0.32 -15.69 11.32
C ARG A 56 0.08 -14.35 11.92
N ARG A 57 1.39 -14.07 12.02
CA ARG A 57 1.90 -12.78 12.50
C ARG A 57 1.42 -11.63 11.61
N LEU A 58 1.53 -11.78 10.29
CA LEU A 58 1.10 -10.77 9.33
C LEU A 58 -0.42 -10.54 9.40
N ASP A 59 -1.20 -11.60 9.56
CA ASP A 59 -2.66 -11.49 9.69
C ASP A 59 -3.09 -10.76 10.96
N MET A 60 -2.41 -11.01 12.10
CA MET A 60 -2.64 -10.24 13.32
C MET A 60 -2.36 -8.74 13.12
N ILE A 61 -1.25 -8.40 12.44
CA ILE A 61 -0.91 -6.99 12.15
C ILE A 61 -1.97 -6.37 11.23
N ARG A 62 -2.42 -7.08 10.19
CA ARG A 62 -3.47 -6.61 9.29
C ARG A 62 -4.78 -6.35 10.03
N GLN A 63 -5.17 -7.26 10.92
CA GLN A 63 -6.37 -7.09 11.75
C GLN A 63 -6.26 -5.87 12.65
N GLN A 64 -5.13 -5.70 13.35
CA GLN A 64 -4.88 -4.52 14.18
C GLN A 64 -4.97 -3.21 13.37
N ASN A 65 -4.35 -3.17 12.18
CA ASN A 65 -4.39 -2.01 11.30
C ASN A 65 -5.79 -1.76 10.71
N SER A 66 -6.58 -2.80 10.45
CA SER A 66 -7.97 -2.61 9.99
C SER A 66 -8.87 -2.06 11.10
N ALA A 67 -8.64 -2.46 12.35
CA ALA A 67 -9.41 -1.98 13.51
C ALA A 67 -9.17 -0.49 13.79
N SER A 68 -7.98 0.04 13.48
CA SER A 68 -7.67 1.46 13.60
C SER A 68 -8.21 2.32 12.45
N ILE A 69 -8.57 1.71 11.31
CA ILE A 69 -9.17 2.38 10.14
C ILE A 69 -10.70 2.31 10.15
N ALA A 70 -11.31 1.42 10.95
CA ALA A 70 -12.75 1.32 11.07
C ALA A 70 -13.35 2.68 11.52
N PRO A 71 -14.31 3.25 10.77
CA PRO A 71 -14.93 4.51 11.15
C PRO A 71 -15.65 4.33 12.48
N GLN A 72 -15.11 4.90 13.55
CA GLN A 72 -15.82 5.00 14.80
C GLN A 72 -17.12 5.78 14.54
N PRO A 73 -18.29 5.32 15.04
CA PRO A 73 -19.51 6.09 14.94
C PRO A 73 -19.24 7.45 15.57
N ALA A 74 -19.40 8.51 14.78
CA ALA A 74 -19.12 9.87 15.17
C ALA A 74 -19.82 10.16 16.50
N ARG A 75 -19.05 10.22 17.60
CA ARG A 75 -19.54 10.85 18.83
C ARG A 75 -19.83 12.29 18.43
N ARG A 76 -21.10 12.70 18.54
CA ARG A 76 -21.57 14.04 18.20
C ARG A 76 -20.58 15.05 18.76
N PRO A 77 -19.86 15.82 17.93
CA PRO A 77 -18.97 16.84 18.45
C PRO A 77 -19.84 17.87 19.17
N ALA A 78 -19.51 18.17 20.42
CA ALA A 78 -19.99 19.38 21.07
C ALA A 78 -19.63 20.58 20.17
N PRO A 79 -20.49 21.60 20.06
CA PRO A 79 -20.23 22.72 19.17
C PRO A 79 -19.01 23.50 19.66
N VAL A 80 -17.85 23.23 19.06
CA VAL A 80 -16.65 24.06 19.24
C VAL A 80 -16.75 25.18 18.22
N TYR A 81 -16.82 26.41 18.72
CA TYR A 81 -16.88 27.64 17.94
C TYR A 81 -15.71 27.68 16.95
N ARG A 82 -16.04 27.64 15.65
CA ARG A 82 -15.08 27.59 14.54
C ARG A 82 -14.43 28.97 14.37
N ASN A 83 -13.13 29.06 14.63
CA ASN A 83 -12.27 30.06 14.04
C ASN A 83 -10.99 29.36 13.57
N GLY A 84 -10.67 29.50 12.28
CA GLY A 84 -9.43 29.00 11.67
C GLY A 84 -9.54 27.60 11.07
N GLY A 85 -9.22 27.48 9.78
CA GLY A 85 -9.29 26.25 9.02
C GLY A 85 -8.41 25.13 9.60
N GLY A 86 -9.04 24.01 9.92
CA GLY A 86 -8.38 22.75 10.28
C GLY A 86 -9.24 21.62 9.75
N GLY A 87 -8.86 21.07 8.61
CA GLY A 87 -9.41 19.81 8.11
C GLY A 87 -9.13 18.69 9.11
N GLY A 88 -10.04 17.72 9.19
CA GLY A 88 -10.00 16.63 10.16
C GLY A 88 -8.62 15.99 10.26
N GLN A 89 -8.22 15.71 11.49
CA GLN A 89 -6.93 15.13 11.85
C GLN A 89 -6.89 13.66 11.39
N LEU A 90 -6.64 13.47 10.10
CA LEU A 90 -6.25 12.19 9.54
C LEU A 90 -4.88 11.83 10.15
N HIS A 91 -4.77 10.64 10.72
CA HIS A 91 -3.48 10.08 11.12
C HIS A 91 -2.64 9.84 9.86
N HIS A 92 -1.94 10.88 9.41
CA HIS A 92 -0.93 10.75 8.39
C HIS A 92 0.25 10.00 9.01
N ILE A 93 0.67 8.90 8.39
CA ILE A 93 2.00 8.35 8.65
C ILE A 93 2.95 9.43 8.15
N SER A 94 3.44 10.26 9.08
CA SER A 94 4.40 11.30 8.75
C SER A 94 5.63 10.64 8.15
N GLN A 95 5.91 10.93 6.89
CA GLN A 95 7.17 10.57 6.23
C GLN A 95 8.36 11.29 6.90
N TYR A 96 8.09 12.23 7.80
CA TYR A 96 9.06 13.12 8.42
C TYR A 96 9.23 12.80 9.90
N ARG A 97 10.46 12.97 10.39
CA ARG A 97 10.81 12.75 11.81
C ARG A 97 9.98 13.61 12.76
N ASP A 98 9.65 14.83 12.35
CA ASP A 98 8.73 15.74 13.04
C ASP A 98 7.80 16.41 12.03
N ALA A 99 6.56 15.92 11.97
CA ALA A 99 5.54 16.45 11.07
C ALA A 99 5.24 17.93 11.32
N ASN A 100 5.16 18.33 12.58
CA ASN A 100 4.77 19.70 12.96
C ASN A 100 5.87 20.68 12.59
N ALA A 101 7.14 20.33 12.83
CA ALA A 101 8.28 21.15 12.43
C ALA A 101 8.39 21.30 10.91
N CYS A 102 8.14 20.21 10.16
CA CYS A 102 8.14 20.25 8.69
C CYS A 102 7.02 21.15 8.15
N GLU A 103 5.80 21.02 8.66
CA GLU A 103 4.67 21.86 8.25
C GLU A 103 4.88 23.34 8.62
N ALA A 104 5.42 23.62 9.81
CA ALA A 104 5.77 24.98 10.23
C ALA A 104 6.82 25.62 9.30
N ALA A 105 7.85 24.86 8.89
CA ALA A 105 8.86 25.35 7.95
C ALA A 105 8.27 25.64 6.57
N ARG A 106 7.35 24.82 6.07
CA ARG A 106 6.63 25.06 4.80
C ARG A 106 5.76 26.31 4.88
N ALA A 107 5.03 26.48 5.98
CA ALA A 107 4.20 27.66 6.22
C ALA A 107 5.03 28.95 6.25
N GLU A 108 6.21 28.92 6.89
CA GLU A 108 7.11 30.06 6.93
C GLU A 108 7.68 30.41 5.55
N ARG A 109 8.11 29.41 4.77
CA ARG A 109 8.55 29.63 3.38
C ARG A 109 7.47 30.33 2.56
N GLU A 110 6.23 29.87 2.65
CA GLU A 110 5.09 30.46 1.95
C GLU A 110 4.84 31.91 2.40
N ARG A 111 4.91 32.18 3.72
CA ARG A 111 4.81 33.54 4.27
C ARG A 111 5.87 34.47 3.70
N VAL A 112 7.13 34.03 3.68
CA VAL A 112 8.25 34.79 3.12
C VAL A 112 8.07 34.99 1.62
N PHE A 113 7.69 33.95 0.88
CA PHE A 113 7.51 34.04 -0.57
C PHE A 113 6.40 35.01 -0.95
N ARG A 114 5.31 35.02 -0.18
CA ARG A 114 4.21 35.99 -0.34
C ARG A 114 4.66 37.42 -0.05
N ALA A 115 5.52 37.63 0.95
CA ALA A 115 6.04 38.95 1.28
C ALA A 115 6.93 39.54 0.15
N TYR A 116 7.71 38.70 -0.53
CA TYR A 116 8.55 39.13 -1.66
C TYR A 116 7.80 39.21 -3.00
N GLY A 117 6.70 38.45 -3.16
CA GLY A 117 5.97 38.36 -4.42
C GLY A 117 6.87 37.88 -5.57
N THR A 118 6.75 38.54 -6.72
CA THR A 118 7.54 38.25 -7.94
C THR A 118 8.99 38.71 -7.84
N ASN A 119 9.34 39.60 -6.91
CA ASN A 119 10.67 40.20 -6.79
C ASN A 119 11.57 39.45 -5.80
N ARG A 120 11.33 38.15 -5.59
CA ARG A 120 12.12 37.35 -4.64
C ARG A 120 13.52 37.08 -5.20
N PRO A 121 14.60 37.51 -4.51
CA PRO A 121 15.95 37.18 -4.94
C PRO A 121 16.23 35.68 -4.73
N PHE A 122 17.11 35.13 -5.55
CA PHE A 122 17.39 33.69 -5.59
C PHE A 122 17.93 33.14 -4.26
N ASP A 123 18.77 33.92 -3.58
CA ASP A 123 19.39 33.54 -2.30
C ASP A 123 18.35 33.34 -1.19
N VAL A 124 17.31 34.17 -1.15
CA VAL A 124 16.17 34.01 -0.24
C VAL A 124 15.43 32.71 -0.55
N GLY A 125 15.18 32.41 -1.84
CA GLY A 125 14.58 31.15 -2.26
C GLY A 125 15.38 29.95 -1.75
N ARG A 126 16.68 29.94 -2.02
CA ARG A 126 17.60 28.87 -1.62
C ARG A 126 17.64 28.67 -0.11
N ARG A 127 17.76 29.75 0.68
CA ARG A 127 17.77 29.68 2.15
C ARG A 127 16.48 29.08 2.72
N MET A 128 15.32 29.42 2.14
CA MET A 128 14.04 28.87 2.57
C MET A 128 13.91 27.38 2.20
N ASP A 129 14.39 26.99 1.02
CA ASP A 129 14.39 25.59 0.59
C ASP A 129 15.30 24.73 1.49
N ASP A 130 16.50 25.20 1.81
CA ASP A 130 17.44 24.53 2.73
C ASP A 130 16.87 24.42 4.15
N MET A 131 16.05 25.38 4.59
CA MET A 131 15.35 25.33 5.88
C MET A 131 14.29 24.23 5.89
N VAL A 132 13.44 24.18 4.86
CA VAL A 132 12.39 23.15 4.73
C VAL A 132 13.02 21.76 4.63
N TRP A 133 14.07 21.61 3.83
CA TRP A 133 14.76 20.33 3.70
C TRP A 133 15.31 19.83 5.04
N ARG A 134 15.90 20.71 5.86
CA ARG A 134 16.41 20.33 7.19
C ARG A 134 15.30 19.94 8.17
N ALA A 135 14.13 20.57 8.08
CA ALA A 135 12.99 20.27 8.95
C ALA A 135 12.22 19.01 8.54
N CYS A 136 12.21 18.69 7.24
CA CYS A 136 11.44 17.61 6.66
C CYS A 136 12.26 16.35 6.33
N LYS A 137 13.52 16.25 6.75
CA LYS A 137 14.34 15.06 6.52
C LYS A 137 14.34 14.09 7.70
#